data_AF-A0A1I7AYX2-F1
#
_entry.id   AF-A0A1I7AYX2-F1
#
_cell.length_a   1.000
_cell.length_b   1.000
_cell.length_c   1.000
_cell.angle_alpha   90.00
_cell.angle_beta   90.00
_cell.angle_gamma   90.00
#
_symmetry.space_group_name_H-M   'P 1'
#
loop_
_entity.id
_entity.type
_entity.pdbx_description
1 polymer ?
#
loop_
_entity_poly.entity_id
_entity_poly.type
_entity_poly.pdbx_seq_one_letter_code
_entity_poly.pdbx_strand_id
1 'polypeptide(L)'
;MAGALLRPDQVAERLGMSLSWVYVNKHKIGFVQFGTAVRFEQIAVERYAENCKRGPQPEERDTWESQSDTGKRGTGGWSRKRTTVTDINERLKGIERGSGRRGNTQRSAKPN
;
A
#
# COMPACT_ATOMS: atom_id res chain seq x y z
N MET A 1 2.75 32.36 18.68
CA MET A 1 3.03 32.29 17.23
C MET A 1 1.69 32.22 16.52
N ALA A 2 1.36 33.18 15.65
CA ALA A 2 0.11 33.13 14.90
C ALA A 2 0.22 31.99 13.88
N GLY A 3 -0.45 30.86 14.16
CA GLY A 3 -0.45 29.70 13.28
C GLY A 3 -1.08 30.07 11.94
N ALA A 4 -0.38 29.79 10.84
CA ALA A 4 -0.91 30.05 9.51
C ALA A 4 -2.20 29.25 9.31
N LEU A 5 -3.27 29.95 8.94
CA LEU A 5 -4.55 29.35 8.60
C LEU A 5 -4.49 28.80 7.18
N LEU A 6 -4.55 27.48 7.05
CA LEU A 6 -4.52 26.78 5.79
C LEU A 6 -5.88 26.84 5.09
N ARG A 7 -5.82 26.92 3.78
CA ARG A 7 -6.99 26.79 2.92
C ARG A 7 -7.33 25.30 2.69
N PRO A 8 -8.59 24.96 2.34
CA PRO A 8 -8.99 23.57 2.13
C PRO A 8 -8.18 22.84 1.05
N ASP A 9 -7.76 23.54 -0.01
CA ASP A 9 -6.88 23.02 -1.08
C ASP A 9 -5.52 22.58 -0.52
N GLN A 10 -4.93 23.38 0.35
CA GLN A 10 -3.63 23.07 0.96
C GLN A 10 -3.71 21.88 1.91
N VAL A 11 -4.83 21.75 2.63
CA VAL A 11 -5.07 20.59 3.51
C VAL A 11 -5.26 19.31 2.69
N ALA A 12 -5.99 19.40 1.56
CA ALA A 12 -6.19 18.29 0.65
C ALA A 12 -4.84 17.76 0.11
N GLU A 13 -3.97 18.66 -0.35
CA GLU A 13 -2.62 18.31 -0.80
C GLU A 13 -1.78 17.67 0.31
N ARG A 14 -1.78 18.24 1.52
CA ARG A 14 -0.99 17.72 2.66
C ARG A 14 -1.44 16.34 3.12
N LEU A 15 -2.74 16.06 3.11
CA LEU A 15 -3.30 14.79 3.56
C LEU A 15 -3.41 13.75 2.42
N GLY A 16 -3.12 14.13 1.17
CA GLY A 16 -3.33 13.26 0.02
C GLY A 16 -4.80 12.89 -0.21
N MET A 17 -5.71 13.80 0.12
CA MET A 17 -7.16 13.59 0.07
C MET A 17 -7.82 14.51 -0.95
N SER A 18 -9.07 14.20 -1.35
CA SER A 18 -9.84 15.09 -2.22
C SER A 18 -10.40 16.29 -1.46
N LEU A 19 -10.63 17.40 -2.16
CA LEU A 19 -11.20 18.62 -1.58
C LEU A 19 -12.58 18.37 -0.94
N SER A 20 -13.43 17.58 -1.59
CA SER A 20 -14.76 17.21 -1.08
C SER A 20 -14.64 16.43 0.24
N TRP A 21 -13.67 15.53 0.35
CA TRP A 21 -13.41 14.79 1.57
C TRP A 21 -13.01 15.73 2.72
N VAL A 22 -12.19 16.75 2.45
CA VAL A 22 -11.79 17.76 3.46
C VAL A 22 -13.01 18.52 3.98
N TYR A 23 -13.93 18.93 3.12
CA TYR A 23 -15.15 19.61 3.54
C TYR A 23 -16.07 18.73 4.40
N VAL A 24 -16.23 17.46 4.02
CA VAL A 24 -17.03 16.49 4.77
C VAL A 24 -16.41 16.18 6.13
N ASN A 25 -15.09 16.13 6.22
CA ASN A 25 -14.37 15.74 7.43
C ASN A 25 -13.79 16.93 8.22
N LYS A 26 -14.20 18.17 7.89
CA LYS A 26 -13.67 19.39 8.54
C LYS A 26 -13.74 19.37 10.07
N HIS A 27 -14.80 18.78 10.62
CA HIS A 27 -15.02 18.64 12.06
C HIS A 27 -14.03 17.69 12.75
N LYS A 28 -13.51 16.69 12.02
CA LYS A 28 -12.53 15.73 12.54
C LYS A 28 -11.10 16.29 12.53
N ILE A 29 -10.81 17.16 11.56
CA ILE A 29 -9.49 17.79 11.40
C ILE A 29 -9.36 19.00 12.35
N GLY A 30 -10.45 19.73 12.57
CA GLY A 30 -10.47 20.99 13.31
C GLY A 30 -10.38 22.17 12.34
N PHE A 31 -11.44 22.98 12.29
CA PHE A 31 -11.57 24.09 11.35
C PHE A 31 -12.02 25.37 12.07
N VAL A 32 -11.67 26.51 11.47
CA VAL A 32 -12.13 27.84 11.83
C VAL A 32 -12.94 28.39 10.66
N GLN A 33 -14.11 28.94 10.96
CA GLN A 33 -15.01 29.50 9.95
C GLN A 33 -15.12 31.02 10.09
N PHE A 34 -14.83 31.72 9.01
CA PHE A 34 -15.00 33.17 8.89
C PHE A 34 -16.11 33.46 7.89
N GLY A 35 -17.33 33.67 8.38
CA GLY A 35 -18.52 33.76 7.52
C GLY A 35 -18.74 32.45 6.76
N THR A 36 -18.58 32.48 5.43
CA THR A 36 -18.68 31.29 4.57
C THR A 36 -17.34 30.61 4.31
N ALA A 37 -16.22 31.25 4.66
CA ALA A 37 -14.89 30.73 4.40
C ALA A 37 -14.45 29.74 5.48
N VAL A 38 -14.03 28.54 5.07
CA VAL A 38 -13.45 27.51 5.94
C VAL A 38 -11.93 27.57 5.87
N ARG A 39 -11.29 27.59 7.04
CA ARG A 39 -9.84 27.56 7.23
C ARG A 39 -9.47 26.50 8.26
N PHE A 40 -8.22 26.05 8.22
CA PHE A 40 -7.71 25.02 9.11
C PHE A 40 -6.46 25.52 9.81
N GLU A 41 -6.37 25.30 11.12
CA GLU A 41 -5.12 25.57 11.82
C GLU A 41 -4.08 24.52 11.44
N GLN A 42 -2.88 24.96 11.09
CA GLN A 42 -1.79 24.05 10.72
C GLN A 42 -1.53 22.98 11.81
N ILE A 43 -1.55 23.37 13.08
CA ILE A 43 -1.31 22.47 14.22
C ILE A 43 -2.41 21.40 14.30
N ALA A 44 -3.67 21.76 14.02
CA ALA A 44 -4.78 20.82 14.04
C ALA A 44 -4.65 19.78 12.91
N VAL A 45 -4.24 20.22 11.72
CA VAL A 45 -3.98 19.34 10.58
C VAL A 45 -2.81 18.39 10.86
N GLU A 46 -1.73 18.89 11.47
CA GLU A 46 -0.56 18.07 11.83
C GLU A 46 -0.92 17.03 12.91
N ARG A 47 -1.64 17.42 13.97
CA ARG A 47 -2.14 16.48 14.98
C ARG A 47 -3.07 15.44 14.39
N TYR A 48 -3.95 15.84 13.46
CA TYR A 48 -4.81 14.91 12.75
C TYR A 48 -3.99 13.89 11.95
N ALA A 49 -2.98 14.36 11.20
CA ALA A 49 -2.10 13.48 10.43
C ALA A 49 -1.31 12.52 11.32
N GLU A 50 -0.81 12.99 12.47
CA GLU A 50 -0.11 12.15 13.45
C GLU A 50 -1.02 11.08 14.04
N ASN A 51 -2.26 11.43 14.40
CA ASN A 51 -3.24 10.47 14.90
C ASN A 51 -3.66 9.44 13.83
N CYS A 52 -3.56 9.77 12.54
CA CYS A 52 -3.80 8.83 11.45
C CYS A 52 -2.64 7.88 11.20
N LYS A 53 -1.42 8.19 11.67
CA LYS A 53 -0.30 7.26 11.57
C LYS A 53 -0.64 6.04 12.44
N ARG A 54 -0.47 4.86 11.85
CA ARG A 54 -0.57 3.60 12.60
C ARG A 54 0.39 3.71 13.78
N GLY A 55 -0.10 3.48 15.00
CA GLY A 55 0.75 3.42 16.19
C GLY A 55 1.86 2.39 16.02
N PRO A 56 2.88 2.38 16.90
CA PRO A 56 3.97 1.41 16.84
C PRO A 56 3.40 0.02 16.62
N GLN A 57 3.69 -0.60 15.47
CA GLN A 57 3.31 -1.98 15.29
C GLN A 57 4.17 -2.80 16.26
N PRO A 58 3.58 -3.68 17.07
CA PRO A 58 4.38 -4.62 17.85
C PRO A 58 5.31 -5.37 16.88
N GLU A 59 6.60 -5.42 17.21
CA GLU A 59 7.70 -5.96 16.38
C GLU A 59 7.41 -7.36 15.82
N GLU A 60 6.49 -8.11 16.45
CA GLU A 60 5.97 -9.41 15.98
C GLU A 60 5.25 -9.39 14.62
N ARG A 61 4.93 -8.23 14.02
CA ARG A 61 4.20 -8.12 12.75
C ARG A 61 4.96 -7.46 11.60
N ASP A 62 6.27 -7.27 11.73
CA ASP A 62 7.10 -6.73 10.64
C ASP A 62 7.37 -7.74 9.52
N THR A 63 7.00 -9.00 9.71
CA THR A 63 6.90 -9.97 8.63
C THR A 63 5.60 -9.75 7.86
N TRP A 64 5.73 -9.42 6.57
CA TRP A 64 4.61 -9.52 5.63
C TRP A 64 4.23 -11.00 5.50
N GLU A 65 3.35 -11.49 6.38
CA GLU A 65 2.77 -12.81 6.25
C GLU A 65 1.83 -12.80 5.05
N SER A 66 2.35 -13.23 3.90
CA SER A 66 1.50 -13.49 2.75
C SER A 66 0.45 -14.54 3.15
N GLN A 67 -0.84 -14.26 2.96
CA GLN A 67 -1.92 -15.24 3.15
C GLN A 67 -1.76 -16.51 2.30
N SER A 68 -0.75 -16.55 1.41
CA SER A 68 -0.28 -17.76 0.74
C SER A 68 0.25 -18.84 1.69
N ASP A 69 0.65 -18.50 2.92
CA ASP A 69 1.27 -19.45 3.87
C ASP A 69 0.29 -20.10 4.86
N THR A 70 -0.93 -19.59 5.00
CA THR A 70 -1.94 -20.12 5.93
C THR A 70 -3.08 -20.88 5.23
N GLY A 71 -2.82 -21.40 4.03
CA GLY A 71 -3.69 -22.35 3.34
C GLY A 71 -3.51 -23.76 3.90
N LYS A 72 -4.50 -24.23 4.67
CA LYS A 72 -4.73 -25.63 5.10
C LYS A 72 -4.12 -26.66 4.13
N ARG A 73 -3.57 -27.76 4.68
CA ARG A 73 -3.23 -29.00 3.96
C ARG A 73 -4.45 -29.48 3.15
N GLY A 74 -4.58 -28.98 1.93
CA GLY A 74 -5.53 -29.44 0.95
C GLY A 74 -4.96 -30.68 0.30
N THR A 75 -5.39 -31.83 0.77
CA THR A 75 -5.27 -33.10 0.06
C THR A 75 -6.03 -32.98 -1.25
N GLY A 76 -5.34 -33.10 -2.38
CA GLY A 76 -5.98 -33.25 -3.70
C GLY A 76 -6.03 -31.97 -4.53
N GLY A 77 -5.09 -31.88 -5.47
CA GLY A 77 -5.12 -30.91 -6.55
C GLY A 77 -3.82 -30.98 -7.33
N TRP A 78 -3.89 -31.21 -8.63
CA TRP A 78 -2.75 -31.29 -9.56
C TRP A 78 -2.15 -29.90 -9.82
N SER A 79 -2.05 -29.07 -8.78
CA SER A 79 -1.39 -27.77 -8.83
C SER A 79 0.13 -27.99 -8.78
N ARG A 80 0.83 -27.32 -9.69
CA ARG A 80 2.28 -27.37 -9.84
C ARG A 80 2.94 -27.18 -8.46
N LYS A 81 3.82 -28.12 -8.08
CA LYS A 81 4.51 -28.13 -6.78
C LYS A 81 5.10 -26.74 -6.48
N ARG A 82 4.99 -26.36 -5.20
CA ARG A 82 5.43 -25.09 -4.60
C ARG A 82 6.89 -24.79 -5.00
N THR A 83 7.13 -23.68 -5.69
CA THR A 83 8.49 -23.19 -5.96
C THR A 83 9.13 -22.81 -4.63
N THR A 84 10.08 -23.61 -4.18
CA THR A 84 10.82 -23.36 -2.94
C THR A 84 11.89 -22.29 -3.15
N VAL A 85 12.40 -21.69 -2.06
CA VAL A 85 13.54 -20.76 -2.14
C VAL A 85 14.74 -21.40 -2.82
N THR A 86 14.93 -22.71 -2.64
CA THR A 86 15.91 -23.52 -3.37
C THR A 86 15.68 -23.52 -4.88
N ASP A 87 14.44 -23.73 -5.34
CA ASP A 87 14.10 -23.69 -6.78
C ASP A 87 14.33 -22.30 -7.41
N ILE A 88 14.08 -21.23 -6.63
CA ILE A 88 14.33 -19.84 -7.07
C ILE A 88 15.84 -19.60 -7.21
N ASN A 89 16.63 -20.02 -6.22
CA ASN A 89 18.08 -19.86 -6.25
C ASN A 89 18.74 -20.68 -7.37
N GLU A 90 18.23 -21.89 -7.66
CA GLU A 90 18.70 -22.67 -8.81
C GLU A 90 18.39 -21.99 -10.14
N ARG A 91 17.18 -21.40 -10.30
CA ARG A 91 16.83 -20.63 -11.50
C ARG A 91 17.71 -19.39 -11.67
N LEU A 92 18.00 -18.68 -10.60
CA LEU A 92 18.86 -17.49 -10.64
C LEU A 92 20.29 -17.85 -11.03
N LYS A 93 20.86 -18.94 -10.47
CA LYS A 93 22.17 -19.47 -10.89
C LYS A 93 22.20 -19.92 -12.35
N GLY A 94 21.09 -20.46 -12.85
CA GLY A 94 20.94 -20.85 -14.25
C GLY A 94 20.93 -19.65 -15.22
N ILE A 95 20.36 -18.52 -14.79
CA ILE A 95 20.34 -17.27 -15.57
C ILE A 95 21.73 -16.64 -15.63
N GLU A 96 22.50 -16.68 -14.54
CA GLU A 96 23.88 -16.15 -14.49
C GLU A 96 24.88 -16.98 -15.31
N ARG A 97 24.64 -18.29 -15.49
CA ARG A 97 25.56 -19.21 -16.21
C ARG A 97 25.21 -19.44 -17.68
N GLY A 98 24.18 -18.80 -18.23
CA GLY A 98 23.65 -19.20 -19.54
C GLY A 98 22.83 -18.16 -20.29
N SER A 99 23.38 -16.96 -20.52
CA SER A 99 22.91 -16.10 -21.61
C SER A 99 23.26 -16.75 -22.96
N GLY A 100 22.47 -17.73 -23.39
CA GLY A 100 22.84 -18.49 -24.58
C GLY A 100 21.83 -19.52 -25.05
N ARG A 101 20.53 -19.21 -25.07
CA ARG A 101 19.55 -19.86 -25.97
C ARG A 101 18.20 -19.14 -25.92
N ARG A 102 17.99 -18.26 -26.89
CA ARG A 102 16.64 -17.85 -27.32
C ARG A 102 15.91 -19.12 -27.77
N GLY A 103 14.82 -19.46 -27.09
CA GLY A 103 13.95 -20.60 -27.41
C GLY A 103 12.49 -20.17 -27.37
N ASN A 104 12.10 -19.47 -28.42
CA ASN A 104 10.76 -19.37 -29.02
C ASN A 104 9.54 -19.72 -28.14
N THR A 105 8.75 -18.70 -27.81
CA THR A 105 7.39 -18.82 -27.29
C THR A 105 6.49 -19.54 -28.30
N GLN A 106 6.19 -20.83 -28.11
CA GLN A 106 5.13 -21.48 -28.89
C GLN A 106 3.77 -21.28 -28.20
N ARG A 107 2.91 -20.53 -28.90
CA ARG A 107 1.50 -20.29 -28.59
C ARG A 107 0.73 -21.61 -28.49
N SER A 108 -0.01 -21.74 -27.40
CA SER A 108 -1.28 -22.44 -27.18
C SER A 108 -1.87 -23.26 -28.35
N ALA A 109 -2.13 -24.55 -28.10
CA ALA A 109 -3.20 -25.30 -28.76
C ALA A 109 -3.91 -26.19 -27.71
N LYS A 110 -5.24 -26.06 -27.60
CA LYS A 110 -6.13 -26.96 -26.84
C LYS A 110 -6.51 -28.15 -27.74
N PRO A 111 -6.68 -29.38 -27.23
CA PRO A 111 -7.39 -30.41 -27.97
C PRO A 111 -8.86 -30.51 -27.51
N ASN A 112 -9.73 -30.80 -28.49
CA ASN A 112 -11.10 -31.31 -28.30
C ASN A 112 -11.08 -32.76 -27.85
#